data_AF-A0ABD3JZT4-F1
#
_entry.id   AF-A0ABD3JZT4-F1
#
_cell.length_a   1.000
_cell.length_b   1.000
_cell.length_c   1.000
_cell.angle_alpha   90.00
_cell.angle_beta   90.00
_cell.angle_gamma   90.00
#
_symmetry.space_group_name_H-M   'P 1'
#
loop_
_entity.id
_entity.type
_entity.pdbx_description
1 polymer ?
#
loop_
_entity_poly.entity_id
_entity_poly.type
_entity_poly.pdbx_seq_one_letter_code
_entity_poly.pdbx_strand_id
1 'polypeptide(L)'
;MEPPTRGYLKWNVDGSFLSDSGEAAVAGVCRDHAGKLIAGFAQLVKADSAVQAEASAVVETLKWLLKNSFVVSDGRSWEIQSDQLELVQVIRTFTDQNREAISASWEEVCAGRIC
;
A
#
# COMPACT_ATOMS: atom_id res chain seq x y z
N MET A 1 -0.59 13.26 10.69
CA MET A 1 0.15 12.64 9.57
C MET A 1 1.00 13.69 8.91
N GLU A 2 2.29 13.41 8.71
CA GLU A 2 3.21 14.30 8.00
C GLU A 2 3.02 14.15 6.47
N PRO A 3 2.95 15.25 5.71
CA PRO A 3 2.89 15.20 4.25
C PRO A 3 4.07 14.43 3.66
N PRO A 4 3.89 13.68 2.56
CA PRO A 4 5.02 13.03 1.90
C PRO A 4 6.01 14.05 1.35
N THR A 5 7.27 13.62 1.26
CA THR A 5 8.32 14.37 0.58
C THR A 5 7.93 14.64 -0.88
N ARG A 6 8.37 15.77 -1.44
CA ARG A 6 8.13 16.10 -2.85
C ARG A 6 8.67 14.98 -3.76
N GLY A 7 7.89 14.60 -4.77
CA GLY A 7 8.21 13.46 -5.64
C GLY A 7 7.74 12.10 -5.11
N TYR A 8 7.15 12.06 -3.91
CA TYR A 8 6.50 10.88 -3.35
C TYR A 8 4.99 11.04 -3.27
N LEU A 9 4.30 9.92 -3.44
CA LEU A 9 2.92 9.74 -3.05
C LEU A 9 2.84 8.88 -1.81
N LYS A 10 1.91 9.20 -0.90
CA LYS A 10 1.68 8.41 0.32
C LYS A 10 0.29 7.79 0.27
N TRP A 11 0.25 6.48 0.37
CA TRP A 11 -0.95 5.69 0.56
C TRP A 11 -1.07 5.32 2.03
N ASN A 12 -2.14 5.75 2.69
CA ASN A 12 -2.51 5.18 3.99
C ASN A 12 -3.55 4.11 3.74
N VAL A 13 -3.32 2.91 4.28
CA VAL A 13 -4.18 1.75 4.07
C VAL A 13 -4.67 1.24 5.41
N ASP A 14 -5.86 0.64 5.40
CA ASP A 14 -6.51 0.08 6.58
C ASP A 14 -7.42 -1.08 6.16
N GLY A 15 -7.48 -2.11 7.00
CA GLY A 15 -8.30 -3.30 6.81
C GLY A 15 -9.16 -3.59 8.04
N SER A 16 -10.47 -3.51 7.89
CA SER A 16 -11.42 -3.85 8.94
C SER A 16 -11.98 -5.25 8.76
N PHE A 17 -12.13 -6.00 9.85
CA PHE A 17 -12.66 -7.36 9.86
C PHE A 17 -13.74 -7.52 10.95
N LEU A 18 -14.86 -8.13 10.57
CA LEU A 18 -15.95 -8.48 11.48
C LEU A 18 -15.93 -9.99 11.73
N SER A 19 -15.52 -10.37 12.95
CA SER A 19 -15.33 -11.78 13.35
C SER A 19 -16.59 -12.63 13.22
N ASP A 20 -17.75 -12.05 13.48
CA ASP A 20 -19.00 -12.79 13.59
C ASP A 20 -19.55 -13.23 12.23
N SER A 21 -19.24 -12.46 11.17
CA SER A 21 -19.71 -12.72 9.80
C SER A 21 -18.60 -13.19 8.86
N GLY A 22 -17.33 -13.05 9.25
CA GLY A 22 -16.19 -13.26 8.36
C GLY A 22 -16.10 -12.23 7.24
N GLU A 23 -16.77 -11.08 7.39
CA GLU A 23 -16.73 -10.00 6.42
C GLU A 23 -15.57 -9.06 6.70
N ALA A 24 -14.95 -8.55 5.65
CA ALA A 24 -13.90 -7.56 5.75
C ALA A 24 -14.09 -6.44 4.73
N ALA A 25 -13.57 -5.27 5.07
CA ALA A 25 -13.48 -4.12 4.19
C ALA A 25 -12.04 -3.61 4.20
N VAL A 26 -11.57 -3.15 3.05
CA VAL A 26 -10.25 -2.54 2.92
C VAL A 26 -10.37 -1.20 2.23
N ALA A 27 -9.50 -0.27 2.61
CA ALA A 27 -9.43 1.04 2.00
C ALA A 27 -7.99 1.50 1.84
N GLY A 28 -7.78 2.38 0.87
CA GLY A 28 -6.52 3.08 0.66
C GLY A 28 -6.77 4.52 0.24
N VAL A 29 -6.05 5.47 0.83
CA VAL A 29 -6.12 6.89 0.47
C VAL A 29 -4.75 7.41 0.08
N CYS A 30 -4.66 8.02 -1.09
CA CYS A 30 -3.42 8.57 -1.64
C CYS A 30 -3.35 10.08 -1.44
N ARG A 31 -2.22 10.56 -0.94
CA ARG A 31 -1.92 11.98 -0.76
C ARG A 31 -0.67 12.39 -1.52
N ASP A 32 -0.68 13.62 -2.02
CA ASP A 32 0.52 14.28 -2.54
C ASP A 32 1.27 15.04 -1.44
N HIS A 33 2.40 15.64 -1.80
CA HIS A 33 3.26 16.42 -0.89
C HIS A 33 2.61 17.64 -0.26
N ALA A 34 1.50 18.14 -0.81
CA ALA A 34 0.70 19.21 -0.21
C ALA A 34 -0.33 18.67 0.79
N GLY A 35 -0.34 17.35 1.03
CA GLY A 35 -1.32 16.66 1.87
C GLY A 35 -2.67 16.47 1.20
N LYS A 36 -2.82 16.86 -0.07
CA LYS A 36 -4.08 16.78 -0.81
C LYS A 36 -4.39 15.32 -1.15
N LEU A 37 -5.63 14.91 -0.92
CA LEU A 37 -6.13 13.61 -1.38
C LEU A 37 -6.26 13.64 -2.91
N ILE A 38 -5.54 12.75 -3.59
CA ILE A 38 -5.49 12.69 -5.06
C ILE A 38 -6.10 11.41 -5.63
N ALA A 39 -6.21 10.36 -4.81
CA ALA A 39 -6.86 9.11 -5.18
C ALA A 39 -7.27 8.34 -3.92
N GLY A 40 -8.10 7.32 -4.11
CA GLY A 40 -8.43 6.36 -3.07
C GLY A 40 -9.37 5.27 -3.57
N PHE A 41 -9.54 4.24 -2.75
CA PHE A 41 -10.50 3.17 -2.97
C PHE A 41 -11.04 2.65 -1.63
N ALA A 42 -12.19 2.01 -1.69
CA ALA A 42 -12.73 1.19 -0.62
C ALA A 42 -13.49 0.01 -1.25
N GLN A 43 -13.34 -1.19 -0.72
CA GLN A 43 -14.03 -2.38 -1.21
C GLN A 43 -14.20 -3.43 -0.13
N LEU A 44 -15.21 -4.28 -0.30
CA LEU A 44 -15.40 -5.49 0.51
C LEU A 44 -14.45 -6.59 0.03
N VAL A 45 -13.89 -7.34 0.97
CA VAL A 45 -13.03 -8.50 0.72
C VAL A 45 -13.44 -9.65 1.63
N LYS A 46 -12.88 -10.83 1.35
CA LYS A 46 -12.91 -11.97 2.28
C LYS A 46 -11.59 -12.01 3.04
N ALA A 47 -11.70 -12.16 4.36
CA ALA A 47 -10.57 -12.37 5.25
C ALA A 47 -11.05 -13.26 6.40
N ASP A 48 -10.12 -13.98 7.02
CA ASP A 48 -10.36 -14.83 8.17
C ASP A 48 -9.86 -14.19 9.47
N SER A 49 -9.22 -13.01 9.37
CA SER A 49 -8.71 -12.25 10.51
C SER A 49 -8.50 -10.77 10.17
N ALA A 50 -8.37 -9.94 11.22
CA ALA A 50 -7.99 -8.54 11.07
C ALA A 50 -6.62 -8.38 10.39
N VAL A 51 -5.63 -9.21 10.76
CA VAL A 51 -4.30 -9.18 10.14
C VAL A 51 -4.36 -9.48 8.64
N GLN A 52 -5.22 -10.41 8.23
CA GLN A 52 -5.43 -10.71 6.81
C GLN A 52 -6.18 -9.57 6.09
N ALA A 53 -7.10 -8.87 6.75
CA ALA A 53 -7.73 -7.67 6.19
C ALA A 53 -6.69 -6.56 5.97
N GLU A 54 -5.80 -6.30 6.94
CA GLU A 54 -4.69 -5.37 6.81
C GLU A 54 -3.74 -5.74 5.66
N ALA A 55 -3.34 -7.00 5.59
CA ALA A 55 -2.51 -7.51 4.48
C ALA A 55 -3.22 -7.35 3.13
N SER A 56 -4.54 -7.58 3.10
CA SER A 56 -5.35 -7.38 1.90
C SER A 56 -5.40 -5.91 1.48
N ALA A 57 -5.45 -4.96 2.42
CA ALA A 57 -5.42 -3.53 2.11
C ALA A 57 -4.11 -3.12 1.42
N VAL A 58 -2.98 -3.65 1.87
CA VAL A 58 -1.67 -3.47 1.21
C VAL A 58 -1.67 -4.07 -0.20
N VAL A 59 -2.13 -5.32 -0.35
CA VAL A 59 -2.18 -6.02 -1.65
C VAL A 59 -3.08 -5.29 -2.65
N GLU A 60 -4.27 -4.86 -2.23
CA GLU A 60 -5.21 -4.16 -3.09
C GLU A 60 -4.68 -2.78 -3.50
N THR A 61 -3.93 -2.11 -2.63
CA THR A 61 -3.21 -0.87 -2.97
C THR A 61 -2.12 -1.11 -4.01
N LEU A 62 -1.33 -2.18 -3.88
CA LEU A 62 -0.34 -2.55 -4.90
C LEU A 62 -0.99 -2.86 -6.25
N LYS A 63 -2.11 -3.61 -6.26
CA LYS A 63 -2.90 -3.86 -7.47
C LYS A 63 -3.44 -2.56 -8.06
N TRP A 64 -3.88 -1.63 -7.22
CA TRP A 64 -4.35 -0.32 -7.64
C TRP A 64 -3.23 0.48 -8.32
N LEU A 65 -2.04 0.53 -7.71
CA LEU A 65 -0.86 1.19 -8.27
C LEU A 65 -0.45 0.59 -9.62
N LEU A 66 -0.45 -0.74 -9.76
CA LEU A 66 -0.15 -1.42 -11.02
C LEU A 66 -1.15 -1.07 -12.13
N LYS A 67 -2.44 -0.99 -11.81
CA LYS A 67 -3.50 -0.67 -12.78
C LYS A 67 -3.55 0.81 -13.16
N ASN A 68 -3.13 1.70 -12.27
CA ASN A 68 -3.28 3.16 -12.40
C ASN A 68 -1.93 3.90 -12.46
N SER A 69 -0.84 3.18 -12.73
CA SER A 69 0.54 3.70 -12.68
C SER A 69 0.75 4.93 -13.58
N PHE A 70 0.10 4.95 -14.74
CA PHE A 70 0.17 6.08 -15.67
C PHE A 70 -0.55 7.34 -15.15
N VAL A 71 -1.61 7.17 -14.36
CA VAL A 71 -2.47 8.26 -13.88
C VAL A 71 -1.93 8.88 -12.60
N VAL A 72 -1.29 8.06 -11.76
CA VAL A 72 -0.95 8.47 -10.39
C VAL A 72 0.53 8.51 -10.13
N SER A 73 1.33 7.52 -10.52
CA SER A 73 2.78 7.62 -10.33
C SER A 73 3.38 8.68 -11.26
N ASP A 74 3.18 8.64 -12.58
CA ASP A 74 3.81 9.60 -13.53
C ASP A 74 5.32 9.82 -13.21
N GLY A 75 6.06 8.73 -12.95
CA GLY A 75 7.46 8.78 -12.53
C GLY A 75 7.71 9.10 -11.05
N ARG A 76 6.68 9.38 -10.25
CA ARG A 76 6.79 9.60 -8.79
C ARG A 76 6.92 8.28 -8.03
N SER A 77 7.80 8.32 -7.03
CA SER A 77 7.92 7.27 -6.02
C SER A 77 6.67 7.19 -5.15
N TRP A 78 6.47 6.06 -4.47
CA TRP A 78 5.31 5.84 -3.60
C TRP A 78 5.70 5.17 -2.29
N GLU A 79 4.90 5.45 -1.27
CA GLU A 79 4.98 4.87 0.06
C GLU A 79 3.59 4.37 0.45
N ILE A 80 3.49 3.11 0.86
CA ILE A 80 2.28 2.56 1.48
C ILE A 80 2.52 2.52 2.99
N GLN A 81 1.59 3.04 3.77
CA GLN A 81 1.65 3.12 5.21
C GLN A 81 0.53 2.28 5.82
N SER A 82 0.89 1.29 6.64
CA SER A 82 -0.02 0.49 7.47
C SER A 82 0.36 0.66 8.94
N ASP A 83 -0.62 0.68 9.83
CA ASP A 83 -0.38 0.73 11.28
C ASP A 83 -0.12 -0.67 11.88
N GLN A 84 -0.29 -1.74 11.10
CA GLN A 84 -0.02 -3.10 11.52
C GLN A 84 1.49 -3.41 11.48
N LEU A 85 2.17 -3.11 12.59
CA LEU A 85 3.62 -3.16 12.71
C LEU A 85 4.25 -4.51 12.29
N GLU A 86 3.66 -5.63 12.71
CA GLU A 86 4.18 -6.97 12.38
C GLU A 86 4.15 -7.23 10.87
N LEU A 87 3.07 -6.82 10.20
CA LEU A 87 2.93 -6.94 8.75
C LEU A 87 4.02 -6.15 8.03
N VAL A 88 4.22 -4.88 8.44
CA VAL A 88 5.27 -4.02 7.88
C VAL A 88 6.66 -4.64 8.08
N GLN A 89 6.95 -5.17 9.26
CA GLN A 89 8.24 -5.82 9.55
C GLN A 89 8.49 -7.07 8.71
N VAL A 90 7.46 -7.92 8.54
CA VAL A 90 7.55 -9.13 7.71
C VAL A 90 7.80 -8.76 6.26
N ILE A 91 7.04 -7.80 5.72
CA ILE A 91 7.19 -7.35 4.33
C ILE A 91 8.58 -6.75 4.09
N ARG A 92 9.06 -5.90 5.00
CA ARG A 92 10.40 -5.30 4.89
C ARG A 92 11.48 -6.36 4.92
N THR A 93 11.43 -7.28 5.88
CA THR A 93 12.39 -8.38 5.99
C THR A 93 12.42 -9.21 4.70
N PHE A 94 11.24 -9.57 4.16
CA PHE A 94 11.13 -10.29 2.90
C PHE A 94 11.72 -9.49 1.74
N THR A 95 11.40 -8.20 1.64
CA THR A 95 11.88 -7.32 0.56
C THR A 95 13.40 -7.17 0.60
N ASP A 96 13.97 -6.98 1.79
CA ASP A 96 15.43 -6.85 1.97
C ASP A 96 16.15 -8.15 1.60
N GLN A 97 15.61 -9.31 2.00
CA GLN A 97 16.16 -10.62 1.65
C GLN A 97 16.09 -10.93 0.15
N ASN A 98 15.13 -10.34 -0.56
CA ASN A 98 14.86 -10.60 -1.98
C ASN A 98 15.17 -9.40 -2.88
N ARG A 99 15.94 -8.43 -2.40
CA ARG A 99 16.12 -7.12 -3.06
C ARG A 99 16.65 -7.22 -4.49
N GLU A 100 17.65 -8.09 -4.72
CA GLU A 100 18.23 -8.28 -6.06
C GLU A 100 17.19 -8.78 -7.06
N ALA A 101 16.44 -9.83 -6.68
CA ALA A 101 15.39 -10.40 -7.52
C ALA A 101 14.24 -9.41 -7.79
N ILE A 102 13.86 -8.62 -6.79
CA ILE A 102 12.83 -7.59 -6.95
C ILE A 102 13.33 -6.49 -7.88
N SER A 103 14.54 -5.95 -7.65
CA SER A 103 15.08 -4.85 -8.46
C SER A 103 15.23 -5.20 -9.95
N ALA A 104 15.58 -6.46 -10.27
CA ALA A 104 15.70 -6.91 -11.65
C ALA A 104 14.35 -7.02 -12.39
N SER A 105 13.23 -7.06 -11.67
CA SER A 105 11.87 -7.19 -12.25
C SER A 105 11.18 -5.86 -12.51
N TRP A 106 11.70 -4.75 -11.98
CA TRP A 106 11.15 -3.42 -12.19
C TRP A 106 12.13 -2.61 -13.04
N GLU A 107 11.73 -2.21 -14.25
CA GLU A 107 12.46 -1.16 -14.97
C GLU A 107 12.57 0.06 -14.03
N GLU A 108 13.78 0.63 -13.89
CA GLU A 108 14.19 1.65 -12.89
C GLU A 108 13.43 3.00 -12.99
N VAL A 109 12.10 3.01 -12.85
CA VAL A 109 11.31 4.21 -13.14
C VAL A 109 10.67 4.81 -11.88
N CYS A 110 10.40 4.03 -10.81
CA CYS A 110 9.87 4.55 -9.54
C CYS A 110 10.32 3.72 -8.32
N ALA A 111 10.66 4.37 -7.19
CA ALA A 111 10.94 3.66 -5.94
C ALA A 111 9.65 3.47 -5.12
N GLY A 112 9.38 2.23 -4.70
CA GLY A 112 8.24 1.87 -3.85
C GLY A 112 8.67 1.34 -2.49
N ARG A 113 7.97 1.71 -1.41
CA ARG A 113 8.20 1.12 -0.08
C ARG A 113 6.92 0.94 0.73
N ILE A 114 6.93 -0.03 1.64
CA ILE A 114 5.85 -0.29 2.62
C ILE A 114 6.39 0.05 4.02
N CYS A 115 5.65 0.86 4.76
CA CYS A 115 6.08 1.52 5.99
C CYS A 115 5.08 1.52 7.12
#